data_AF-A0A8J5PAS5-F1
#
_entry.id   AF-A0A8J5PAS5-F1
#
_cell.length_a   1.000
_cell.length_b   1.000
_cell.length_c   1.000
_cell.angle_alpha   90.00
_cell.angle_beta   90.00
_cell.angle_gamma   90.00
#
_symmetry.space_group_name_H-M   'P 1'
#
loop_
_entity.id
_entity.type
_entity.pdbx_description
1 polymer ?
#
loop_
_entity_poly.entity_id
_entity_poly.type
_entity_poly.pdbx_seq_one_letter_code
_entity_poly.pdbx_strand_id
1 'polypeptide(L)'
;MSILSDSDAITAVDDDGNFRSSPAPSTAFTPFSPARRSKSTSPDSTTKERQYEESLWRRFPGFTWSQRVRDTNSWAWEYGYDIQKGNDRKWVCKICIRKNTLKPKTFTSTGIQNTLNHLYDDHRICAPEGKTKSASQLRAEGRKAKGQSSIAELMKLDTN
;
A
#
# COMPACT_ATOMS: atom_id res chain seq x y z
N MET A 1 -1.19 26.47 60.05
CA MET A 1 -0.65 26.81 61.38
C MET A 1 0.02 25.55 61.90
N SER A 2 1.31 25.64 62.23
CA SER A 2 2.03 24.73 63.15
C SER A 2 2.32 23.30 62.64
N ILE A 3 3.49 22.67 62.78
CA ILE A 3 4.84 22.98 63.31
C ILE A 3 5.76 21.76 62.99
N LEU A 4 7.04 22.05 62.67
CA LEU A 4 8.31 21.48 63.20
C LEU A 4 8.54 19.94 63.26
N SER A 5 9.61 19.44 62.61
CA SER A 5 10.93 19.03 63.21
C SER A 5 10.95 17.56 63.63
N ASP A 6 12.01 16.74 63.60
CA ASP A 6 13.46 16.83 63.36
C ASP A 6 13.91 15.36 63.04
N SER A 7 14.82 15.10 62.10
CA SER A 7 16.28 14.82 62.29
C SER A 7 16.65 13.54 63.06
N ASP A 8 17.49 12.70 62.42
CA ASP A 8 18.60 11.87 62.96
C ASP A 8 18.82 10.67 61.99
N ALA A 9 20.02 10.19 61.66
CA ALA A 9 21.39 10.55 61.99
C ALA A 9 22.32 9.93 60.93
N ILE A 10 23.56 10.38 60.99
CA ILE A 10 24.64 10.30 60.02
C ILE A 10 25.54 9.12 60.42
N THR A 11 26.06 8.33 59.48
CA THR A 11 27.41 7.78 59.62
C THR A 11 28.10 7.71 58.26
N ALA A 12 29.09 8.58 58.14
CA ALA A 12 30.14 8.56 57.14
C ALA A 12 30.99 7.30 57.28
N VAL A 13 31.44 6.79 56.14
CA VAL A 13 32.75 6.14 56.03
C VAL A 13 33.46 6.81 54.86
N ASP A 14 34.41 7.68 55.20
CA ASP A 14 35.43 8.18 54.31
C ASP A 14 36.51 7.09 54.18
N ASP A 15 36.94 6.76 52.96
CA ASP A 15 38.32 6.35 52.74
C ASP A 15 38.76 6.65 51.29
N ASP A 16 40.00 7.07 51.22
CA ASP A 16 40.61 7.99 50.27
C ASP A 16 41.22 7.25 49.07
N GLY A 17 40.97 7.73 47.85
CA GLY A 17 41.42 7.06 46.63
C GLY A 17 41.41 7.98 45.41
N ASN A 18 42.01 9.16 45.55
CA ASN A 18 42.31 10.11 44.48
C ASN A 18 42.93 9.43 43.24
N PHE A 19 42.39 9.64 42.03
CA PHE A 19 43.13 10.00 40.78
C PHE A 19 42.17 10.33 39.60
N ARG A 20 41.89 11.63 39.46
CA ARG A 20 41.99 12.47 38.24
C ARG A 20 41.50 11.96 36.85
N SER A 21 40.49 12.69 36.35
CA SER A 21 40.17 13.08 34.95
C SER A 21 39.41 12.13 34.01
N SER A 22 38.15 12.48 33.69
CA SER A 22 37.66 12.84 32.32
C SER A 22 36.11 12.82 32.20
N PRO A 23 35.51 13.58 31.26
CA PRO A 23 34.13 14.07 31.37
C PRO A 23 33.06 13.08 30.90
N ALA A 24 31.84 13.34 31.37
CA ALA A 24 30.61 12.56 31.19
C ALA A 24 30.28 12.19 29.73
N PRO A 25 29.60 11.04 29.49
CA PRO A 25 29.02 10.75 28.20
C PRO A 25 27.77 11.61 27.97
N SER A 26 27.86 12.56 27.05
CA SER A 26 26.70 13.23 26.46
C SER A 26 25.75 12.19 25.89
N THR A 27 24.63 11.94 26.57
CA THR A 27 23.51 11.20 26.02
C THR A 27 22.81 12.12 25.01
N ALA A 28 23.35 12.15 23.80
CA ALA A 28 22.73 12.84 22.67
C ALA A 28 21.42 12.12 22.34
N PHE A 29 20.30 12.75 22.68
CA PHE A 29 19.00 12.41 22.12
C PHE A 29 19.08 12.57 20.61
N THR A 30 19.18 11.46 19.88
CA THR A 30 18.99 11.44 18.43
C THR A 30 17.48 11.53 18.17
N PRO A 31 16.96 12.62 17.57
CA PRO A 31 15.61 12.58 17.05
C PRO A 31 15.62 11.57 15.89
N PHE A 32 14.88 10.46 16.08
CA PHE A 32 14.57 9.50 15.02
C PHE A 32 13.86 10.24 13.89
N SER A 33 14.64 10.69 12.91
CA SER A 33 14.09 11.24 11.68
C SER A 33 13.44 10.08 10.93
N PRO A 34 12.14 10.10 10.63
CA PRO A 34 11.59 9.10 9.74
C PRO A 34 12.27 9.34 8.39
N ALA A 35 13.12 8.40 7.97
CA ALA A 35 13.69 8.40 6.64
C ALA A 35 12.51 8.47 5.65
N ARG A 36 12.23 9.67 5.15
CA ARG A 36 11.39 9.84 3.96
C ARG A 36 12.10 9.01 2.92
N ARG A 37 11.46 7.89 2.56
CA ARG A 37 11.75 7.18 1.31
C ARG A 37 11.46 8.17 0.21
N SER A 38 12.43 9.01 -0.11
CA SER A 38 12.43 9.86 -1.29
C SER A 38 12.43 8.89 -2.46
N LYS A 39 11.24 8.56 -2.96
CA LYS A 39 11.09 8.01 -4.30
C LYS A 39 11.77 9.04 -5.18
N SER A 40 12.97 8.72 -5.66
CA SER A 40 13.71 9.55 -6.63
C SER A 40 12.91 9.54 -7.93
N THR A 41 11.83 10.31 -7.97
CA THR A 41 11.06 10.58 -9.18
C THR A 41 11.90 11.53 -10.00
N SER A 42 12.58 10.99 -11.01
CA SER A 42 13.22 11.77 -12.07
C SER A 42 12.21 12.84 -12.57
N PRO A 43 12.64 14.07 -12.89
CA PRO A 43 11.74 15.14 -13.36
C PRO A 43 10.83 14.72 -14.53
N ASP A 44 11.27 13.75 -15.35
CA ASP A 44 10.49 13.15 -16.43
C ASP A 44 9.24 12.38 -15.93
N SER A 45 9.35 11.65 -14.80
CA SER A 45 8.23 10.89 -14.24
C SER A 45 7.12 11.78 -13.70
N THR A 46 7.47 12.87 -13.02
CA THR A 46 6.50 13.86 -12.49
C THR A 46 5.76 14.57 -13.61
N THR A 47 6.45 14.85 -14.72
CA THR A 47 5.85 15.49 -15.89
C THR A 47 4.83 14.58 -16.56
N LYS A 48 5.15 13.29 -16.72
CA LYS A 48 4.23 12.29 -17.28
C LYS A 48 3.02 12.05 -16.38
N GLU A 49 3.20 11.96 -15.06
CA GLU A 49 2.10 11.81 -14.11
C GLU A 49 1.10 12.97 -14.24
N ARG A 50 1.59 14.22 -14.30
CA ARG A 50 0.74 15.40 -14.51
C ARG A 50 -0.06 15.32 -15.81
N GLN A 51 0.55 14.90 -16.92
CA GLN A 51 -0.15 14.73 -18.19
C GLN A 51 -1.26 13.68 -18.12
N TYR A 52 -1.05 12.58 -17.39
CA TYR A 52 -2.07 11.56 -17.18
C TYR A 52 -3.22 12.07 -16.31
N GLU A 53 -2.93 12.87 -15.28
CA GLU A 53 -3.96 13.53 -14.46
C GLU A 53 -4.76 14.55 -15.26
N GLU A 54 -4.11 15.39 -16.07
CA GLU A 54 -4.81 16.31 -16.98
C GLU A 54 -5.73 15.56 -17.95
N SER A 55 -5.28 14.41 -18.46
CA SER A 55 -6.08 13.54 -19.33
C SER A 55 -7.27 12.92 -18.59
N LEU A 56 -7.10 12.56 -17.32
CA LEU A 56 -8.17 12.12 -16.44
C LEU A 56 -9.22 13.22 -16.28
N TRP A 57 -8.81 14.44 -15.90
CA TRP A 57 -9.75 15.54 -15.63
C TRP A 57 -10.47 16.03 -16.89
N ARG A 58 -9.80 16.02 -18.05
CA ARG A 58 -10.47 16.30 -19.34
C ARG A 58 -11.56 15.29 -19.67
N ARG A 59 -11.43 14.03 -19.23
CA ARG A 59 -12.44 12.98 -19.46
C ARG A 59 -13.53 13.00 -18.39
N PHE A 60 -13.20 13.41 -17.16
CA PHE A 60 -14.11 13.42 -16.02
C PHE A 60 -14.24 14.84 -15.43
N PRO A 61 -14.87 15.78 -16.15
CA PRO A 61 -15.01 17.14 -15.69
C PRO A 61 -15.89 17.23 -14.43
N GLY A 62 -15.43 18.01 -13.45
CA GLY A 62 -16.12 18.20 -12.17
C GLY A 62 -16.01 17.02 -11.19
N PHE A 63 -15.23 16.00 -11.51
CA PHE A 63 -14.76 15.04 -10.51
C PHE A 63 -13.50 15.58 -9.82
N THR A 64 -13.32 15.18 -8.57
CA THR A 64 -12.12 15.46 -7.78
C THR A 64 -11.54 14.16 -7.24
N TRP A 65 -10.36 14.22 -6.65
CA TRP A 65 -9.85 13.09 -5.87
C TRP A 65 -10.83 12.74 -4.75
N SER A 66 -11.09 11.44 -4.58
CA SER A 66 -11.86 10.93 -3.45
C SER A 66 -11.12 11.22 -2.14
N GLN A 67 -11.86 11.65 -1.11
CA GLN A 67 -11.29 11.84 0.23
C GLN A 67 -11.18 10.52 1.00
N ARG A 68 -11.84 9.46 0.52
CA ARG A 68 -11.93 8.14 1.16
C ARG A 68 -10.88 7.14 0.68
N VAL A 69 -9.75 7.63 0.17
CA VAL A 69 -8.64 6.77 -0.31
C VAL A 69 -8.23 5.75 0.75
N ARG A 70 -8.36 6.09 2.05
CA ARG A 70 -8.00 5.24 3.20
C ARG A 70 -8.92 4.02 3.44
N ASP A 71 -10.14 4.00 2.90
CA ASP A 71 -11.12 2.93 3.19
C ASP A 71 -11.07 1.77 2.17
N THR A 72 -10.09 1.78 1.26
CA THR A 72 -10.09 0.91 0.08
C THR A 72 -8.88 -0.01 0.05
N ASN A 73 -8.97 -1.11 0.79
CA ASN A 73 -7.90 -2.08 1.03
C ASN A 73 -7.61 -3.06 -0.14
N SER A 74 -8.16 -2.85 -1.33
CA SER A 74 -7.88 -3.74 -2.47
C SER A 74 -6.64 -3.31 -3.24
N TRP A 75 -5.84 -4.28 -3.67
CA TRP A 75 -4.66 -4.03 -4.51
C TRP A 75 -4.98 -3.40 -5.86
N ALA A 76 -6.23 -3.53 -6.34
CA ALA A 76 -6.66 -2.91 -7.60
C ALA A 76 -6.51 -1.38 -7.58
N TRP A 77 -6.47 -0.74 -6.41
CA TRP A 77 -6.30 0.71 -6.27
C TRP A 77 -4.88 1.18 -6.60
N GLU A 78 -3.89 0.29 -6.62
CA GLU A 78 -2.57 0.59 -7.18
C GLU A 78 -2.68 0.98 -8.67
N TYR A 79 -3.62 0.37 -9.38
CA TYR A 79 -3.85 0.52 -10.82
C TYR A 79 -5.01 1.45 -11.20
N GLY A 80 -5.70 2.04 -10.23
CA GLY A 80 -6.84 2.91 -10.47
C GLY A 80 -6.74 4.27 -9.80
N TYR A 81 -7.33 5.28 -10.45
CA TYR A 81 -7.61 6.56 -9.84
C TYR A 81 -8.93 6.47 -9.07
N ASP A 82 -8.95 6.97 -7.84
CA ASP A 82 -10.15 7.08 -7.03
C ASP A 82 -10.69 8.50 -7.13
N ILE A 83 -11.79 8.67 -7.87
CA ILE A 83 -12.40 9.97 -8.12
C ILE A 83 -13.82 10.02 -7.57
N GLN A 84 -14.25 11.21 -7.16
CA GLN A 84 -15.56 11.44 -6.58
C GLN A 84 -16.20 12.73 -7.13
N LYS A 85 -17.52 12.74 -7.23
CA LYS A 85 -18.33 13.94 -7.51
C LYS A 85 -19.60 13.88 -6.67
N GLY A 86 -19.71 14.72 -5.64
CA GLY A 86 -20.81 14.62 -4.68
C GLY A 86 -20.80 13.24 -4.00
N ASN A 87 -21.89 12.47 -4.14
CA ASN A 87 -21.98 11.10 -3.62
C ASN A 87 -21.53 10.01 -4.62
N ASP A 88 -21.15 10.39 -5.84
CA ASP A 88 -20.70 9.46 -6.88
C ASP A 88 -19.21 9.18 -6.75
N ARG A 89 -18.83 7.98 -6.31
CA ARG A 89 -17.44 7.51 -6.26
C ARG A 89 -17.15 6.49 -7.36
N LYS A 90 -16.04 6.68 -8.09
CA LYS A 90 -15.65 5.84 -9.23
C LYS A 90 -14.16 5.47 -9.18
N TRP A 91 -13.87 4.23 -9.52
CA TRP A 91 -12.54 3.73 -9.86
C TRP A 91 -12.31 3.92 -11.37
N VAL A 92 -11.20 4.52 -11.77
CA VAL A 92 -10.83 4.72 -13.19
C VAL A 92 -9.49 4.06 -13.47
N CYS A 93 -9.39 3.24 -14.52
CA CYS A 93 -8.16 2.53 -14.84
C CYS A 93 -7.01 3.49 -15.25
N LYS A 94 -5.89 3.47 -14.51
CA LYS A 94 -4.70 4.28 -14.83
C LYS A 94 -4.07 3.88 -16.16
N ILE A 95 -4.12 2.60 -16.52
CA ILE A 95 -3.49 2.09 -17.75
C ILE A 95 -4.30 2.55 -18.97
N CYS A 96 -5.63 2.55 -18.89
CA CYS A 96 -6.50 3.10 -19.93
C CYS A 96 -6.25 4.61 -20.16
N ILE A 97 -6.08 5.38 -19.08
CA ILE A 97 -5.74 6.80 -19.16
C ILE A 97 -4.36 7.00 -19.80
N ARG A 98 -3.35 6.22 -19.38
CA ARG A 98 -1.99 6.27 -19.93
C ARG A 98 -1.95 5.93 -21.43
N LYS A 99 -2.78 4.98 -21.87
CA LYS A 99 -2.93 4.61 -23.29
C LYS A 99 -3.82 5.57 -24.08
N ASN A 100 -4.35 6.63 -23.45
CA ASN A 100 -5.28 7.59 -24.05
C ASN A 100 -6.48 6.92 -24.76
N THR A 101 -7.03 5.85 -24.16
CA THR A 101 -8.18 5.15 -24.74
C THR A 101 -9.40 6.08 -24.79
N LEU A 102 -10.16 6.08 -25.89
CA LEU A 102 -11.33 6.96 -26.08
C LEU A 102 -12.33 6.89 -24.91
N LYS A 103 -12.53 5.68 -24.37
CA LYS A 103 -13.40 5.42 -23.23
C LYS A 103 -12.64 4.59 -22.19
N PRO A 104 -11.95 5.23 -21.22
CA PRO A 104 -11.30 4.51 -20.15
C PRO A 104 -12.35 3.76 -19.32
N LYS A 105 -12.04 2.53 -18.93
CA LYS A 105 -12.95 1.72 -18.13
C LYS A 105 -13.08 2.31 -16.73
N THR A 106 -14.32 2.44 -16.29
CA THR A 106 -14.67 2.95 -14.96
C THR A 106 -15.65 2.01 -14.28
N PHE A 107 -15.54 1.92 -12.96
CA PHE A 107 -16.39 1.08 -12.13
C PHE A 107 -16.75 1.82 -10.85
N THR A 108 -17.87 1.45 -10.23
CA THR A 108 -18.27 1.99 -8.92
C THR A 108 -17.39 1.42 -7.80
N SER A 109 -17.28 2.15 -6.69
CA SER A 109 -16.49 1.71 -5.52
C SER A 109 -16.89 0.34 -4.97
N THR A 110 -18.16 -0.06 -5.10
CA THR A 110 -18.69 -1.35 -4.61
C THR A 110 -18.32 -2.51 -5.54
N GLY A 111 -17.97 -2.23 -6.79
CA GLY A 111 -17.74 -3.22 -7.84
C GLY A 111 -16.29 -3.68 -7.96
N ILE A 112 -15.60 -3.98 -6.85
CA ILE A 112 -14.17 -4.34 -6.88
C ILE A 112 -13.89 -5.56 -7.76
N GLN A 113 -14.81 -6.52 -7.84
CA GLN A 113 -14.64 -7.68 -8.72
C GLN A 113 -14.57 -7.29 -10.21
N ASN A 114 -15.30 -6.24 -10.61
CA ASN A 114 -15.29 -5.74 -11.98
C ASN A 114 -13.96 -5.06 -12.32
N THR A 115 -13.37 -4.33 -11.36
CA THR A 115 -12.04 -3.75 -11.54
C THR A 115 -10.98 -4.85 -11.67
N LEU A 116 -11.06 -5.89 -10.83
CA LEU A 116 -10.13 -7.03 -10.88
C LEU A 116 -10.25 -7.81 -12.20
N ASN A 117 -11.47 -8.04 -12.69
CA ASN A 117 -11.69 -8.70 -13.98
C ASN A 117 -11.11 -7.87 -15.12
N HIS A 118 -11.34 -6.55 -15.13
CA HIS A 118 -10.76 -5.65 -16.14
C HIS A 118 -9.23 -5.70 -16.14
N LEU A 119 -8.59 -5.65 -14.96
CA LEU A 119 -7.13 -5.74 -14.85
C LEU A 119 -6.60 -7.06 -15.44
N TYR A 120 -7.29 -8.18 -15.22
CA TYR A 120 -6.88 -9.48 -15.75
C TYR A 120 -7.20 -9.65 -17.24
N ASP A 121 -8.39 -9.27 -17.69
CA ASP A 121 -8.86 -9.51 -19.05
C ASP A 121 -8.21 -8.56 -20.06
N ASP A 122 -8.16 -7.27 -19.75
CA ASP A 122 -7.67 -6.23 -20.67
C ASP A 122 -6.17 -5.91 -20.50
N HIS A 123 -5.62 -6.17 -19.30
CA HIS A 123 -4.23 -5.83 -18.97
C HIS A 123 -3.37 -7.03 -18.56
N ARG A 124 -3.95 -8.24 -18.47
CA ARG A 124 -3.25 -9.47 -18.06
C ARG A 124 -2.50 -9.34 -16.73
N ILE A 125 -3.00 -8.48 -15.84
CA ILE A 125 -2.47 -8.30 -14.49
C ILE A 125 -3.16 -9.32 -13.58
N CYS A 126 -2.36 -10.25 -13.06
CA CYS A 126 -2.80 -11.22 -12.07
C CYS A 126 -2.80 -10.62 -10.67
N ALA A 127 -3.64 -11.15 -9.78
CA ALA A 127 -3.55 -10.80 -8.38
C ALA A 127 -2.18 -11.24 -7.81
N PRO A 128 -1.54 -10.39 -6.99
CA PRO A 128 -0.37 -10.79 -6.23
C PRO A 128 -0.66 -11.97 -5.32
N GLU A 129 0.39 -12.69 -4.92
CA GLU A 129 0.27 -13.82 -3.99
C GLU A 129 -0.40 -13.37 -2.68
N GLY A 130 -1.32 -14.20 -2.17
CA GLY A 130 -2.09 -13.91 -0.96
C GLY A 130 -3.17 -12.83 -1.12
N LYS A 131 -3.36 -12.25 -2.30
CA LYS A 131 -4.40 -11.22 -2.55
C LYS A 131 -5.61 -11.78 -3.31
N THR A 132 -6.72 -11.06 -3.25
CA THR A 132 -7.98 -11.44 -3.93
C THR A 132 -7.79 -11.53 -5.44
N LYS A 133 -8.04 -12.72 -6.00
CA LYS A 133 -7.99 -12.99 -7.44
C LYS A 133 -9.24 -12.49 -8.16
N SER A 134 -9.11 -12.21 -9.45
CA SER A 134 -10.27 -11.91 -10.28
C SER A 134 -11.11 -13.18 -10.54
N ALA A 135 -12.41 -13.04 -10.77
CA ALA A 135 -13.26 -14.17 -11.12
C ALA A 135 -12.80 -14.78 -12.46
N SER A 136 -12.35 -13.94 -13.39
CA SER A 136 -11.74 -14.37 -14.65
C SER A 136 -10.45 -15.18 -14.42
N GLN A 137 -9.59 -14.75 -13.49
CA GLN A 137 -8.37 -15.46 -13.13
C GLN A 137 -8.68 -16.81 -12.47
N LEU A 138 -9.59 -16.84 -11.48
CA LEU A 138 -10.00 -18.09 -10.82
C LEU A 138 -10.58 -19.10 -11.81
N ARG A 139 -11.41 -18.64 -12.75
CA ARG A 139 -11.94 -19.49 -13.82
C ARG A 139 -10.84 -20.02 -14.74
N ALA A 140 -9.85 -19.19 -15.06
CA ALA A 140 -8.72 -19.61 -15.87
C ALA A 140 -7.85 -20.65 -15.15
N GLU A 141 -7.53 -20.42 -13.88
CA GLU A 141 -6.78 -21.37 -13.04
C GLU A 141 -7.53 -22.68 -12.82
N GLY A 142 -8.83 -22.63 -12.53
CA GLY A 142 -9.67 -23.82 -12.37
C GLY A 142 -9.80 -24.65 -13.65
N ARG A 143 -9.85 -24.01 -14.83
CA ARG A 143 -9.79 -24.72 -16.12
C ARG A 143 -8.44 -25.40 -16.33
N LYS A 144 -7.33 -24.78 -15.90
CA LYS A 144 -6.00 -25.38 -15.98
C LYS A 144 -5.89 -26.60 -15.06
N ALA A 145 -6.39 -26.51 -13.83
CA ALA A 145 -6.42 -27.64 -12.90
C ALA A 145 -7.27 -28.81 -13.43
N LYS A 146 -8.46 -28.54 -13.98
CA LYS A 146 -9.33 -29.59 -14.53
C LYS A 146 -8.81 -30.20 -15.84
N GLY A 147 -8.09 -29.43 -16.65
CA GLY A 147 -7.45 -29.93 -17.88
C GLY A 147 -6.12 -30.65 -17.64
N GLN A 148 -5.62 -30.66 -16.41
CA GLN A 148 -4.41 -31.36 -15.98
C GLN A 148 -4.71 -32.70 -15.29
N SER A 149 -5.93 -33.25 -15.39
CA SER A 149 -6.15 -34.67 -15.07
C SER A 149 -5.14 -35.48 -15.87
N SER A 150 -4.18 -36.07 -15.17
CA SER A 150 -3.05 -36.75 -15.77
C SER A 150 -3.56 -37.86 -16.69
N ILE A 151 -2.87 -38.13 -17.80
CA ILE A 151 -3.18 -39.30 -18.65
C ILE A 151 -3.26 -40.58 -17.81
N ALA A 152 -2.47 -40.68 -16.73
CA ALA A 152 -2.53 -41.80 -15.78
C ALA A 152 -3.91 -41.93 -15.09
N GLU A 153 -4.53 -40.81 -14.71
CA GLU A 153 -5.86 -40.78 -14.08
C GLU A 153 -6.97 -41.10 -15.09
N LEU A 154 -6.82 -40.65 -16.34
CA LEU A 154 -7.75 -40.97 -17.43
C LEU A 154 -7.65 -42.45 -17.86
N MET A 155 -6.45 -43.03 -17.80
CA MET A 155 -6.21 -44.43 -18.20
C MET A 155 -6.40 -45.45 -17.08
N LYS A 156 -6.82 -45.05 -15.85
CA LYS A 156 -7.01 -45.94 -14.69
C LYS A 156 -5.86 -46.95 -14.52
N LEU A 157 -4.62 -46.48 -14.69
CA LEU A 157 -3.45 -47.36 -14.57
C LEU A 157 -3.18 -47.60 -13.09
N ASP A 158 -3.46 -48.83 -12.64
CA ASP A 158 -3.07 -49.32 -11.32
C ASP A 158 -1.53 -49.38 -11.28
N THR A 159 -0.92 -48.53 -10.47
CA THR A 159 0.55 -48.48 -10.32
C THR A 159 0.91 -49.37 -9.14
N ASN A 160 1.17 -50.64 -9.43
CA ASN A 160 1.73 -51.63 -8.50
C ASN A 160 3.24 -51.45 -8.36
#